data_AF-A0A317XJ19-F1
#
_entry.id   AF-A0A317XJ19-F1
#
_cell.length_a   1.000
_cell.length_b   1.000
_cell.length_c   1.000
_cell.angle_alpha   90.00
_cell.angle_beta   90.00
_cell.angle_gamma   90.00
#
_symmetry.space_group_name_H-M   'P 1'
#
loop_
_entity.id
_entity.type
_entity.pdbx_description
1 polymer ?
#
loop_
_entity_poly.entity_id
_entity_poly.type
_entity_poly.pdbx_seq_one_letter_code
_entity_poly.pdbx_strand_id
1 'polypeptide(L)'
;MTGTASQPTADVDFDALNNVEEAAYQEGYRQGFDHGALHGTFEGRDLGRSKGFELWEEVGFYQGLAMTWKQIFEQAQSSGHMSRKSARQLQHVSGLLRLISFFPTINKSSDPTTDLTGVVPPALSPSSDPRDEDDAPTGHEGEAEDNDDVLAGLDMLALLEKIRAKYRLTCSVLSMPPRQAGNTSLVSSDSTSVVSSSAPPTGASSGSVRVAGQLVDPSQLRY
;
A
#
# COMPACT_ATOMS: atom_id res chain seq x y z
N MET A 1 -72.35 -10.87 43.54
CA MET A 1 -71.32 -10.93 42.48
C MET A 1 -70.55 -9.62 42.52
N THR A 2 -69.45 -9.57 43.27
CA THR A 2 -68.55 -8.41 43.32
C THR A 2 -67.20 -8.88 42.79
N GLY A 3 -66.91 -8.52 41.54
CA GLY A 3 -65.62 -8.83 40.91
C GLY A 3 -64.54 -7.92 41.49
N THR A 4 -63.57 -8.52 42.18
CA THR A 4 -62.35 -7.86 42.62
C THR A 4 -61.43 -7.72 41.42
N ALA A 5 -61.26 -6.49 40.93
CA ALA A 5 -60.24 -6.17 39.95
C ALA A 5 -58.87 -6.38 40.58
N SER A 6 -58.11 -7.36 40.09
CA SER A 6 -56.70 -7.54 40.42
C SER A 6 -55.94 -6.34 39.86
N GLN A 7 -55.54 -5.41 40.72
CA GLN A 7 -54.58 -4.38 40.31
C GLN A 7 -53.27 -5.08 39.93
N PRO A 8 -52.65 -4.76 38.79
CA PRO A 8 -51.31 -5.22 38.49
C PRO A 8 -50.38 -4.54 39.50
N THR A 9 -49.88 -5.30 40.47
CA THR A 9 -48.76 -4.86 41.30
C THR A 9 -47.56 -4.76 40.36
N ALA A 10 -47.17 -3.54 40.02
CA ALA A 10 -45.91 -3.30 39.34
C ALA A 10 -44.80 -3.80 40.28
N ASP A 11 -44.26 -4.97 39.99
CA ASP A 11 -43.10 -5.52 40.68
C ASP A 11 -41.89 -4.71 40.18
N VAL A 12 -41.56 -3.65 40.92
CA VAL A 12 -40.46 -2.76 40.58
C VAL A 12 -39.18 -3.43 41.06
N ASP A 13 -38.35 -3.84 40.10
CA ASP A 13 -37.04 -4.41 40.38
C ASP A 13 -36.09 -3.31 40.88
N PHE A 14 -35.92 -3.24 42.20
CA PHE A 14 -35.02 -2.29 42.86
C PHE A 14 -33.54 -2.57 42.57
N ASP A 15 -33.17 -3.81 42.24
CA ASP A 15 -31.80 -4.16 41.86
C ASP A 15 -31.48 -3.61 40.46
N ALA A 16 -32.44 -3.66 39.53
CA ALA A 16 -32.31 -2.99 38.24
C ALA A 16 -32.16 -1.48 38.37
N LEU A 17 -32.91 -0.83 39.28
CA LEU A 17 -32.80 0.61 39.57
C LEU A 17 -31.45 0.99 40.17
N ASN A 18 -30.88 0.15 41.03
CA ASN A 18 -29.57 0.38 41.61
C ASN A 18 -28.42 0.20 40.59
N ASN A 19 -28.64 -0.64 39.57
CA ASN A 19 -27.63 -0.97 38.55
C ASN A 19 -27.83 -0.22 37.22
N VAL A 20 -28.67 0.82 37.17
CA VAL A 20 -28.97 1.57 35.91
C VAL A 20 -27.70 2.15 35.28
N GLU A 21 -26.76 2.67 36.08
CA GLU A 21 -25.51 3.23 35.58
C GLU A 21 -24.63 2.16 34.92
N GLU A 22 -24.45 1.03 35.60
CA GLU A 22 -23.68 -0.10 35.09
C GLU A 22 -24.32 -0.68 33.82
N ALA A 23 -25.64 -0.82 33.79
CA ALA A 23 -26.37 -1.29 32.61
C ALA A 23 -26.23 -0.32 31.43
N ALA A 24 -26.32 0.99 31.66
CA ALA A 24 -26.11 2.00 30.63
C ALA A 24 -24.66 2.02 30.14
N TYR A 25 -23.68 1.84 31.02
CA TYR A 25 -22.26 1.73 30.67
C TYR A 25 -22.00 0.50 29.81
N GLN A 26 -22.46 -0.68 30.24
CA GLN A 26 -22.28 -1.93 29.50
C GLN A 26 -22.95 -1.88 28.13
N GLU A 27 -24.15 -1.29 28.04
CA GLU A 27 -24.83 -1.13 26.77
C GLU A 27 -24.10 -0.14 25.85
N GLY A 28 -23.64 1.00 26.37
CA GLY A 28 -22.84 1.96 25.60
C GLY A 28 -21.50 1.36 25.14
N TYR A 29 -20.84 0.60 26.00
CA TYR A 29 -19.60 -0.12 25.66
C TYR A 29 -19.84 -1.15 24.57
N ARG A 30 -20.87 -2.00 24.72
CA ARG A 30 -21.21 -3.04 23.75
C ARG A 30 -21.54 -2.42 22.40
N GLN A 31 -22.38 -1.39 22.35
CA GLN A 31 -22.71 -0.68 21.13
C GLN A 31 -21.48 -0.04 20.47
N GLY A 32 -20.64 0.65 21.26
CA GLY A 32 -19.43 1.29 20.77
C GLY A 32 -18.41 0.29 20.26
N PHE A 33 -18.24 -0.84 20.95
CA PHE A 33 -17.35 -1.92 20.56
C PHE A 33 -17.82 -2.61 19.27
N ASP A 34 -19.10 -3.02 19.21
CA ASP A 34 -19.69 -3.66 18.04
C ASP A 34 -19.58 -2.73 16.81
N HIS A 35 -19.87 -1.45 17.00
CA HIS A 35 -19.75 -0.44 15.94
C HIS A 35 -18.30 -0.21 15.50
N GLY A 36 -17.37 -0.07 16.46
CA GLY A 36 -15.95 0.13 16.20
C GLY A 36 -15.30 -1.06 15.51
N ALA A 37 -15.62 -2.29 15.93
CA ALA A 37 -15.17 -3.52 15.29
C ALA A 37 -15.65 -3.58 13.85
N LEU A 38 -16.94 -3.33 13.62
CA LEU A 38 -17.51 -3.33 12.28
C LEU A 38 -16.86 -2.26 11.39
N HIS A 39 -16.78 -1.01 11.85
CA HIS A 39 -16.24 0.09 11.06
C HIS A 39 -14.74 -0.09 10.78
N GLY A 40 -13.97 -0.52 11.78
CA GLY A 40 -12.54 -0.79 11.64
C GLY A 40 -12.26 -1.89 10.61
N THR A 41 -13.10 -2.93 10.52
CA THR A 41 -12.93 -3.97 9.49
C THR A 41 -13.19 -3.44 8.08
N PHE A 42 -14.20 -2.59 7.88
CA PHE A 42 -14.47 -1.99 6.57
C PHE A 42 -13.38 -1.02 6.15
N GLU A 43 -13.02 -0.09 7.04
CA GLU A 43 -11.99 0.91 6.77
C GLU A 43 -10.62 0.25 6.53
N GLY A 44 -10.25 -0.73 7.35
CA GLY A 44 -8.99 -1.48 7.17
C GLY A 44 -8.92 -2.23 5.85
N ARG A 45 -10.04 -2.82 5.39
CA ARG A 45 -10.12 -3.48 4.07
C ARG A 45 -9.98 -2.51 2.93
N ASP A 46 -10.67 -1.38 2.99
CA ASP A 46 -10.61 -0.35 1.95
C ASP A 46 -9.22 0.29 1.88
N LEU A 47 -8.63 0.61 3.03
CA LEU A 47 -7.27 1.14 3.11
C LEU A 47 -6.26 0.13 2.57
N GLY A 48 -6.35 -1.13 2.99
CA GLY A 48 -5.48 -2.21 2.54
C GLY A 48 -5.56 -2.42 1.02
N ARG A 49 -6.77 -2.37 0.44
CA ARG A 49 -6.97 -2.44 -1.01
C ARG A 49 -6.35 -1.25 -1.73
N SER A 50 -6.57 -0.03 -1.24
CA SER A 50 -6.04 1.20 -1.83
C SER A 50 -4.50 1.20 -1.82
N LYS A 51 -3.90 0.90 -0.67
CA LYS A 51 -2.44 0.82 -0.52
C LYS A 51 -1.83 -0.35 -1.26
N GLY A 52 -2.48 -1.50 -1.26
CA GLY A 52 -2.05 -2.65 -2.04
C GLY A 52 -1.99 -2.33 -3.54
N PHE A 53 -3.00 -1.60 -4.06
CA PHE A 53 -3.00 -1.16 -5.46
C PHE A 53 -1.87 -0.18 -5.76
N GLU A 54 -1.62 0.80 -4.88
CA GLU A 54 -0.51 1.77 -5.03
C GLU A 54 0.85 1.06 -5.18
N LEU A 55 1.11 0.04 -4.35
CA LEU A 55 2.35 -0.74 -4.43
C LEU A 55 2.40 -1.61 -5.71
N TRP A 56 1.29 -2.29 -6.03
CA TRP A 56 1.24 -3.16 -7.21
C TRP A 56 1.25 -2.40 -8.54
N GLU A 57 0.76 -1.16 -8.59
CA GLU A 57 0.88 -0.29 -9.76
C GLU A 57 2.36 -0.06 -10.12
N GLU A 58 3.17 0.23 -9.11
CA GLU A 58 4.61 0.42 -9.29
C GLU A 58 5.30 -0.88 -9.73
N VAL A 59 5.04 -1.99 -9.04
CA VAL A 59 5.62 -3.30 -9.37
C VAL A 59 5.20 -3.75 -10.77
N GLY A 60 3.93 -3.59 -11.12
CA GLY A 60 3.37 -3.93 -12.42
C GLY A 60 3.98 -3.11 -13.55
N PHE A 61 4.23 -1.81 -13.32
CA PHE A 61 4.95 -0.97 -14.28
C PHE A 61 6.38 -1.49 -14.53
N TYR A 62 7.12 -1.84 -13.48
CA TYR A 62 8.47 -2.41 -13.62
C TYR A 62 8.44 -3.75 -14.35
N GLN A 63 7.47 -4.59 -14.05
CA GLN A 63 7.28 -5.89 -14.69
C GLN A 63 7.00 -5.73 -16.19
N GLY A 64 6.06 -4.86 -16.56
CA GLY A 64 5.70 -4.61 -17.95
C GLY A 64 6.87 -4.07 -18.77
N LEU A 65 7.65 -3.13 -18.21
CA LEU A 65 8.87 -2.64 -18.83
C LEU A 65 9.86 -3.80 -19.05
N ALA A 66 10.16 -4.56 -18.00
CA ALA A 66 11.13 -5.63 -18.05
C ALA A 66 10.74 -6.73 -19.04
N MET A 67 9.46 -7.12 -19.08
CA MET A 67 8.93 -8.08 -20.05
C MET A 67 9.10 -7.59 -21.49
N THR A 68 8.79 -6.31 -21.76
CA THR A 68 8.93 -5.72 -23.09
C THR A 68 10.39 -5.76 -23.56
N TRP A 69 11.33 -5.34 -22.71
CA TRP A 69 12.76 -5.39 -23.04
C TRP A 69 13.29 -6.80 -23.21
N LYS A 70 12.83 -7.74 -22.37
CA LYS A 70 13.18 -9.16 -22.52
C LYS A 70 12.79 -9.68 -23.90
N GLN A 71 11.57 -9.41 -24.35
CA GLN A 71 11.09 -9.79 -25.68
C GLN A 71 11.94 -9.17 -26.82
N ILE A 72 12.30 -7.89 -26.71
CA ILE A 72 13.16 -7.22 -27.71
C ILE A 72 14.53 -7.92 -27.81
N PHE A 73 15.14 -8.27 -26.67
CA PHE A 73 16.43 -8.95 -26.67
C PHE A 73 16.35 -10.39 -27.18
N GLU A 74 15.29 -11.13 -26.86
CA GLU A 74 15.05 -12.48 -27.37
C GLU A 74 14.81 -12.49 -28.90
N GLN A 75 14.13 -11.48 -29.43
CA GLN A 75 13.98 -11.28 -30.88
C GLN A 75 15.32 -10.95 -31.58
N ALA A 76 16.14 -10.09 -30.96
CA ALA A 76 17.48 -9.79 -31.47
C ALA A 76 18.40 -11.01 -31.43
N GLN A 77 18.24 -11.89 -30.43
CA GLN A 77 18.95 -13.15 -30.30
C GLN A 77 18.59 -14.13 -31.42
N SER A 78 17.30 -14.34 -31.66
CA SER A 78 16.82 -15.22 -32.73
C SER A 78 17.20 -14.72 -34.13
N SER A 79 17.36 -13.41 -34.30
CA SER A 79 17.80 -12.80 -35.56
C SER A 79 19.33 -12.76 -35.74
N GLY A 80 20.11 -13.30 -34.80
CA GLY A 80 21.59 -13.30 -34.87
C GLY A 80 22.26 -11.95 -34.61
N HIS A 81 21.52 -10.94 -34.16
CA HIS A 81 22.01 -9.57 -33.92
C HIS A 81 22.35 -9.30 -32.45
N MET A 82 22.63 -10.34 -31.65
CA MET A 82 22.89 -10.18 -30.22
C MET A 82 24.34 -9.76 -29.94
N SER A 83 24.48 -8.60 -29.28
CA SER A 83 25.76 -8.08 -28.81
C SER A 83 26.08 -8.59 -27.40
N ARG A 84 27.37 -8.59 -27.03
CA ARG A 84 27.79 -8.77 -25.62
C ARG A 84 27.12 -7.75 -24.69
N LYS A 85 26.81 -6.55 -25.19
CA LYS A 85 26.06 -5.53 -24.44
C LYS A 85 24.63 -5.98 -24.17
N SER A 86 23.91 -6.47 -25.18
CA SER A 86 22.52 -6.92 -25.02
C SER A 86 22.40 -8.18 -24.14
N ALA A 87 23.40 -9.05 -24.16
CA ALA A 87 23.47 -10.18 -23.21
C ALA A 87 23.51 -9.73 -21.75
N ARG A 88 24.33 -8.71 -21.44
CA ARG A 88 24.38 -8.11 -20.09
C ARG A 88 23.05 -7.42 -19.75
N GLN A 89 22.50 -6.63 -20.68
CA GLN A 89 21.21 -5.98 -20.48
C GLN A 89 20.10 -6.98 -20.17
N LEU A 90 20.05 -8.11 -20.90
CA LEU A 90 19.11 -9.20 -20.66
C LEU A 90 19.29 -9.81 -19.26
N GLN A 91 20.52 -9.99 -18.77
CA GLN A 91 20.76 -10.47 -17.41
C GLN A 91 20.19 -9.53 -16.34
N HIS A 92 20.32 -8.22 -16.50
CA HIS A 92 19.74 -7.25 -15.58
C HIS A 92 18.21 -7.29 -15.59
N VAL A 93 17.61 -7.35 -16.79
CA VAL A 93 16.16 -7.46 -16.98
C VAL A 93 15.61 -8.75 -16.36
N SER A 94 16.26 -9.90 -16.62
CA SER A 94 15.85 -11.18 -16.04
C SER A 94 15.97 -11.20 -14.51
N GLY A 95 17.02 -10.58 -13.95
CA GLY A 95 17.17 -10.45 -12.50
C GLY A 95 16.09 -9.56 -11.87
N LEU A 96 15.63 -8.51 -12.57
CA LEU A 96 14.49 -7.70 -12.11
C LEU A 96 13.19 -8.51 -12.10
N LEU A 97 12.93 -9.28 -13.16
CA LEU A 97 11.75 -10.16 -13.22
C LEU A 97 11.77 -11.24 -12.14
N ARG A 98 12.95 -11.78 -11.80
CA ARG A 98 13.10 -12.73 -10.69
C ARG A 98 12.72 -12.10 -9.35
N LEU A 99 13.19 -10.89 -9.04
CA LEU A 99 12.79 -10.23 -7.79
C LEU A 99 11.27 -10.02 -7.72
N ILE A 100 10.66 -9.59 -8.84
CA ILE A 100 9.23 -9.35 -8.93
C ILE A 100 8.41 -10.63 -8.72
N SER A 101 8.91 -11.81 -9.13
CA SER A 101 8.17 -13.07 -8.95
C SER A 101 7.99 -13.49 -7.49
N PHE A 102 8.80 -12.96 -6.56
CA PHE A 102 8.62 -13.19 -5.12
C PHE A 102 7.64 -12.21 -4.48
N PHE A 103 7.14 -11.21 -5.21
CA PHE A 103 6.25 -10.21 -4.63
C PHE A 103 4.87 -10.83 -4.33
N PRO A 104 4.35 -10.70 -3.08
CA PRO A 104 3.12 -11.40 -2.67
C PRO A 104 1.89 -10.98 -3.48
N THR A 105 1.22 -11.96 -4.08
CA THR A 105 -0.02 -11.77 -4.87
C THR A 105 -1.29 -12.08 -4.08
N ILE A 106 -1.18 -12.78 -2.95
CA ILE A 106 -2.30 -13.22 -2.13
C ILE A 106 -2.11 -12.71 -0.72
N ASN A 107 -3.14 -12.04 -0.19
CA ASN A 107 -3.17 -11.65 1.22
C ASN A 107 -3.47 -12.89 2.08
N LYS A 108 -2.48 -13.34 2.86
CA LYS A 108 -2.60 -14.50 3.76
C LYS A 108 -3.41 -14.18 5.04
N SER A 109 -3.83 -12.92 5.26
CA SER A 109 -4.52 -12.49 6.49
C SER A 109 -6.00 -12.89 6.59
N SER A 110 -6.48 -13.83 5.78
CA SER A 110 -7.88 -14.26 5.80
C SER A 110 -8.10 -15.41 6.79
N ASP A 111 -7.53 -15.31 8.00
CA ASP A 111 -7.99 -16.12 9.13
C ASP A 111 -9.17 -15.38 9.79
N PRO A 112 -10.41 -15.90 9.71
CA PRO A 112 -11.57 -15.32 10.39
C PRO A 112 -11.41 -15.30 11.92
N THR A 113 -10.39 -15.97 12.48
CA THR A 113 -10.13 -16.03 13.92
C THR A 113 -9.38 -14.79 14.45
N THR A 114 -8.85 -13.94 13.57
CA THR A 114 -8.26 -12.64 13.96
C THR A 114 -9.32 -11.56 14.23
N ASP A 115 -10.59 -11.94 14.28
CA ASP A 115 -11.67 -11.11 14.82
C ASP A 115 -11.29 -10.65 16.22
N LEU A 116 -11.27 -9.34 16.45
CA LEU A 116 -10.86 -8.64 17.66
C LEU A 116 -11.72 -8.96 18.91
N THR A 117 -12.46 -10.07 18.91
CA THR A 117 -13.36 -10.56 19.95
C THR A 117 -12.67 -10.99 21.25
N GLY A 118 -11.35 -10.79 21.40
CA GLY A 118 -10.58 -11.36 22.52
C GLY A 118 -9.55 -10.46 23.18
N VAL A 119 -9.43 -9.16 22.86
CA VAL A 119 -8.49 -8.29 23.59
C VAL A 119 -9.12 -7.78 24.87
N VAL A 120 -9.18 -8.64 25.89
CA VAL A 120 -9.14 -8.19 27.29
C VAL A 120 -7.70 -7.76 27.55
N PRO A 121 -7.39 -6.49 27.85
CA PRO A 121 -6.02 -6.09 28.13
C PRO A 121 -5.54 -6.73 29.44
N PRO A 122 -4.50 -7.59 29.42
CA PRO A 122 -3.86 -8.03 30.66
C PRO A 122 -3.04 -6.88 31.24
N ALA A 123 -3.12 -6.77 32.57
CA ALA A 123 -2.44 -5.77 33.37
C ALA A 123 -0.93 -5.68 33.07
N LEU A 124 -0.45 -4.43 33.12
CA LEU A 124 0.94 -4.00 33.16
C LEU A 124 1.85 -4.95 33.95
N SER A 125 2.92 -5.42 33.34
CA SER A 125 4.08 -6.00 34.01
C SER A 125 5.37 -5.70 33.23
N PRO A 126 6.50 -5.50 33.93
CA PRO A 126 7.63 -4.70 33.45
C PRO A 126 8.62 -5.47 32.56
N SER A 127 9.18 -4.74 31.60
CA SER A 127 10.25 -5.14 30.68
C SER A 127 11.54 -5.52 31.42
N SER A 128 12.12 -6.66 31.03
CA SER A 128 13.47 -7.08 31.40
C SER A 128 14.38 -6.93 30.19
N ASP A 129 15.36 -6.03 30.27
CA ASP A 129 16.48 -5.90 29.31
C ASP A 129 17.49 -7.03 29.53
N PRO A 130 18.06 -7.57 28.44
CA PRO A 130 19.47 -7.94 28.43
C PRO A 130 20.23 -7.26 27.28
N ARG A 131 21.46 -6.87 27.61
CA ARG A 131 22.48 -6.29 26.74
C ARG A 131 23.26 -7.38 25.98
N ASP A 132 24.15 -6.87 25.13
CA ASP A 132 25.34 -7.48 24.51
C ASP A 132 25.07 -8.17 23.16
N GLU A 133 25.89 -8.07 22.11
CA GLU A 133 27.13 -7.34 21.82
C GLU A 133 27.32 -7.38 20.28
N ASP A 134 28.19 -6.52 19.75
CA ASP A 134 28.73 -6.49 18.38
C ASP A 134 29.17 -7.88 17.86
N ASP A 135 28.85 -8.20 16.61
CA ASP A 135 29.86 -8.75 15.67
C ASP A 135 29.39 -8.66 14.20
N ALA A 136 30.27 -8.16 13.36
CA ALA A 136 30.26 -8.28 11.90
C ALA A 136 31.73 -8.46 11.48
N PRO A 137 32.07 -8.90 10.26
CA PRO A 137 31.26 -9.40 9.15
C PRO A 137 31.83 -10.72 8.57
N THR A 138 31.22 -11.30 7.53
CA THR A 138 32.00 -11.96 6.47
C THR A 138 31.18 -12.17 5.20
N GLY A 139 31.73 -11.67 4.09
CA GLY A 139 31.23 -11.98 2.76
C GLY A 139 31.58 -13.40 2.34
N HIS A 140 30.64 -14.04 1.66
CA HIS A 140 30.95 -15.16 0.78
C HIS A 140 30.25 -14.94 -0.56
N GLU A 141 31.05 -14.97 -1.60
CA GLU A 141 30.68 -14.79 -3.00
C GLU A 141 30.36 -16.17 -3.57
N GLY A 142 29.10 -16.43 -3.93
CA GLY A 142 28.77 -17.63 -4.71
C GLY A 142 27.40 -18.28 -4.53
N GLU A 143 26.30 -17.56 -4.28
CA GLU A 143 25.03 -18.23 -3.92
C GLU A 143 23.82 -17.68 -4.69
N ALA A 144 23.52 -18.26 -5.86
CA ALA A 144 22.30 -17.94 -6.60
C ALA A 144 21.07 -18.75 -6.12
N GLU A 145 21.28 -19.87 -5.41
CA GLU A 145 20.22 -20.72 -4.86
C GLU A 145 19.86 -20.33 -3.42
N ASP A 146 20.83 -20.02 -2.56
CA ASP A 146 20.62 -19.55 -1.17
C ASP A 146 19.85 -18.21 -1.11
N ASN A 147 19.93 -17.39 -2.16
CA ASN A 147 19.24 -16.10 -2.21
C ASN A 147 17.72 -16.21 -2.35
N ASP A 148 17.18 -17.30 -2.91
CA ASP A 148 15.74 -17.40 -3.19
C ASP A 148 14.92 -17.65 -1.92
N ASP A 149 15.41 -18.50 -1.02
CA ASP A 149 14.78 -18.75 0.28
C ASP A 149 14.82 -17.50 1.15
N VAL A 150 15.96 -16.79 1.13
CA VAL A 150 16.09 -15.48 1.78
C VAL A 150 15.06 -14.51 1.19
N LEU A 151 14.94 -14.43 -0.13
CA LEU A 151 14.03 -13.51 -0.81
C LEU A 151 12.55 -13.82 -0.56
N ALA A 152 12.19 -15.11 -0.42
CA ALA A 152 10.85 -15.55 -0.06
C ALA A 152 10.49 -15.25 1.41
N GLY A 153 11.49 -15.19 2.29
CA GLY A 153 11.35 -14.83 3.69
C GLY A 153 11.34 -13.32 3.97
N LEU A 154 11.61 -12.48 2.97
CA LEU A 154 11.64 -11.03 3.14
C LEU A 154 10.23 -10.43 3.32
N ASP A 155 10.15 -9.38 4.14
CA ASP A 155 8.96 -8.53 4.19
C ASP A 155 8.69 -7.85 2.84
N MET A 156 7.41 -7.58 2.55
CA MET A 156 6.95 -6.99 1.30
C MET A 156 7.66 -5.67 0.98
N LEU A 157 7.87 -4.79 1.98
CA LEU A 157 8.49 -3.49 1.77
C LEU A 157 9.99 -3.62 1.50
N ALA A 158 10.67 -4.54 2.18
CA ALA A 158 12.07 -4.85 1.93
C ALA A 158 12.27 -5.42 0.52
N LEU A 159 11.36 -6.28 0.07
CA LEU A 159 11.36 -6.79 -1.30
C LEU A 159 11.12 -5.67 -2.32
N LEU A 160 10.18 -4.77 -2.06
CA LEU A 160 9.91 -3.61 -2.91
C LEU A 160 11.15 -2.70 -3.05
N GLU A 161 11.88 -2.46 -1.97
CA GLU A 161 13.10 -1.66 -1.99
C GLU A 161 14.18 -2.32 -2.88
N LYS A 162 14.36 -3.64 -2.75
CA LYS A 162 15.25 -4.42 -3.63
C LYS A 162 14.82 -4.33 -5.09
N ILE A 163 13.52 -4.43 -5.38
CA ILE A 163 12.97 -4.28 -6.73
C ILE A 163 13.27 -2.87 -7.27
N ARG A 164 13.02 -1.80 -6.52
CA ARG A 164 13.31 -0.40 -6.90
C ARG A 164 14.80 -0.19 -7.18
N ALA A 165 15.67 -0.76 -6.34
CA ALA A 165 17.12 -0.70 -6.55
C ALA A 165 17.54 -1.40 -7.85
N LYS A 166 17.03 -2.61 -8.09
CA LYS A 166 17.30 -3.36 -9.32
C LYS A 166 16.71 -2.66 -10.55
N TYR A 167 15.55 -2.03 -10.43
CA TYR A 167 14.93 -1.25 -11.50
C TYR A 167 15.82 -0.07 -11.92
N ARG A 168 16.31 0.73 -10.96
CA ARG A 168 17.24 1.84 -11.23
C ARG A 168 18.51 1.37 -11.94
N LEU A 169 19.08 0.26 -11.50
CA LEU A 169 20.25 -0.35 -12.14
C LEU A 169 19.94 -0.81 -13.57
N THR A 170 18.78 -1.43 -13.77
CA THR A 170 18.32 -1.89 -15.10
C THR A 170 18.14 -0.70 -16.04
N CYS A 171 17.51 0.39 -15.59
CA CYS A 171 17.38 1.64 -16.35
C CYS A 171 18.73 2.25 -16.74
N SER A 172 19.70 2.26 -15.82
CA SER A 172 21.07 2.72 -16.11
C SER A 172 21.72 1.91 -17.24
N VAL A 173 21.58 0.58 -17.18
CA VAL A 173 22.13 -0.36 -18.18
C VAL A 173 21.39 -0.29 -19.53
N LEU A 174 20.10 0.04 -19.52
CA LEU A 174 19.29 0.32 -20.70
C LEU A 174 19.46 1.75 -21.23
N SER A 175 20.18 2.61 -20.52
CA SER A 175 20.34 4.04 -20.83
C SER A 175 19.01 4.80 -20.93
N MET A 176 18.04 4.43 -20.10
CA MET A 176 16.75 5.13 -19.99
C MET A 176 16.61 5.83 -18.64
N PRO A 177 16.00 7.03 -18.59
CA PRO A 177 15.73 7.70 -17.32
C PRO A 177 14.73 6.87 -16.49
N PRO A 178 15.01 6.60 -15.21
CA PRO A 178 14.07 5.88 -14.36
C PRO A 178 12.83 6.74 -14.13
N ARG A 179 11.65 6.15 -14.29
CA ARG A 179 10.40 6.82 -13.92
C ARG A 179 10.28 6.82 -12.40
N GLN A 180 10.20 8.01 -11.80
CA GLN A 180 9.85 8.13 -10.38
C GLN A 180 8.33 7.93 -10.24
N ALA A 181 7.91 7.15 -9.24
CA ALA A 181 6.52 6.74 -9.00
C ALA A 181 5.56 7.89 -8.59
N GLY A 182 5.86 9.15 -8.91
CA GLY A 182 5.09 10.32 -8.46
C GLY A 182 4.01 10.84 -9.43
N ASN A 183 3.97 10.41 -10.71
CA ASN A 183 3.15 11.07 -11.73
C ASN A 183 2.30 10.10 -12.57
N THR A 184 1.57 9.18 -11.93
CA THR A 184 0.38 8.57 -12.57
C THR A 184 -0.82 9.50 -12.32
N SER A 185 -0.84 10.65 -13.00
CA SER A 185 -2.12 11.35 -13.18
C SER A 185 -2.94 10.45 -14.10
N LEU A 186 -3.78 9.63 -13.46
CA LEU A 186 -4.86 8.91 -14.12
C LEU A 186 -5.65 9.97 -14.87
N VAL A 187 -5.50 10.01 -16.20
CA VAL A 187 -6.38 10.78 -17.06
C VAL A 187 -7.76 10.15 -16.95
N SER A 188 -8.52 10.59 -15.96
CA SER A 188 -9.97 10.45 -15.94
C SER A 188 -10.46 11.16 -17.19
N SER A 189 -10.70 10.38 -18.24
CA SER A 189 -11.34 10.84 -19.45
C SER A 189 -12.82 11.03 -19.13
N ASP A 190 -13.15 12.12 -18.42
CA ASP A 190 -14.53 12.52 -18.29
C ASP A 190 -14.96 13.13 -19.63
N SER A 191 -15.73 12.34 -20.37
CA SER A 191 -16.26 12.72 -21.67
C SER A 191 -17.58 13.45 -21.45
N THR A 192 -17.51 14.75 -21.21
CA THR A 192 -18.67 15.63 -21.40
C THR A 192 -18.26 16.85 -22.22
N SER A 193 -18.39 16.71 -23.54
CA SER A 193 -18.35 17.80 -24.49
C SER A 193 -19.70 18.52 -24.51
N VAL A 194 -19.74 19.80 -24.12
CA VAL A 194 -20.68 20.79 -24.66
C VAL A 194 -20.10 22.22 -24.59
N VAL A 195 -19.99 22.81 -25.79
CA VAL A 195 -20.20 24.23 -26.18
C VAL A 195 -19.11 25.32 -25.94
N SER A 196 -18.52 25.77 -27.08
CA SER A 196 -18.23 27.14 -27.59
C SER A 196 -17.55 28.19 -26.68
N SER A 197 -16.65 29.10 -27.08
CA SER A 197 -16.36 29.77 -28.38
C SER A 197 -15.13 30.71 -28.28
N SER A 198 -14.54 31.02 -29.44
CA SER A 198 -13.90 32.29 -29.90
C SER A 198 -12.54 32.80 -29.38
N ALA A 199 -11.52 32.62 -30.25
CA ALA A 199 -10.57 33.59 -30.85
C ALA A 199 -9.41 34.28 -30.04
N PRO A 200 -8.22 34.49 -30.67
CA PRO A 200 -6.98 35.09 -30.10
C PRO A 200 -6.89 36.62 -30.41
N PRO A 201 -5.79 37.41 -30.18
CA PRO A 201 -4.37 37.08 -29.92
C PRO A 201 -3.56 38.02 -28.98
N THR A 202 -2.23 37.81 -28.96
CA THR A 202 -1.11 38.70 -28.60
C THR A 202 -0.46 38.50 -27.22
N GLY A 203 0.87 38.56 -27.24
CA GLY A 203 1.72 37.85 -26.28
C GLY A 203 2.24 38.65 -25.10
N ALA A 204 2.83 37.92 -24.16
CA ALA A 204 3.86 38.36 -23.24
C ALA A 204 4.47 37.10 -22.63
N SER A 205 5.80 37.03 -22.59
CA SER A 205 6.55 36.00 -21.90
C SER A 205 6.40 36.17 -20.38
N SER A 206 5.38 35.55 -19.78
CA SER A 206 5.22 35.51 -18.33
C SER A 206 6.15 34.45 -17.73
N GLY A 207 7.17 34.92 -17.00
CA GLY A 207 8.09 34.08 -16.26
C GLY A 207 7.38 33.33 -15.14
N SER A 208 7.10 32.05 -15.37
CA SER A 208 6.59 31.14 -14.37
C SER A 208 7.69 30.78 -13.36
N VAL A 209 7.43 30.95 -12.07
CA VAL A 209 8.37 30.59 -10.99
C VAL A 209 7.91 29.29 -10.35
N ARG A 210 8.86 28.37 -10.09
CA ARG A 210 8.57 27.08 -9.44
C ARG A 210 8.62 27.25 -7.92
N VAL A 211 7.51 26.98 -7.24
CA VAL A 211 7.43 26.94 -5.77
C VAL A 211 6.86 25.59 -5.37
N ALA A 212 7.56 24.85 -4.50
CA ALA A 212 7.15 23.52 -4.01
C ALA A 212 6.77 22.51 -5.12
N GLY A 213 7.45 22.57 -6.26
CA GLY A 213 7.20 21.67 -7.40
C GLY A 213 6.04 22.08 -8.30
N GLN A 214 5.26 23.10 -7.92
CA GLN A 214 4.15 23.63 -8.71
C GLN A 214 4.61 24.88 -9.47
N LEU A 215 4.28 24.93 -10.77
CA LEU A 215 4.47 26.12 -11.60
C LEU A 215 3.36 27.11 -11.26
N VAL A 216 3.72 28.20 -10.59
CA VAL A 216 2.77 29.24 -10.21
C VAL A 216 3.12 30.49 -11.00
N ASP A 217 2.11 31.07 -11.65
CA ASP A 217 2.24 32.36 -12.30
C ASP A 217 2.19 33.45 -11.22
N PRO A 218 3.30 34.18 -10.97
CA PRO A 218 3.34 35.20 -9.92
C PRO A 218 2.37 36.37 -10.19
N SER A 219 1.86 36.54 -11.42
CA SER A 219 0.88 37.58 -11.73
C SER A 219 -0.53 37.31 -11.17
N GLN A 220 -0.81 36.07 -10.72
CA GLN A 220 -2.09 35.71 -10.09
C GLN A 220 -2.10 35.90 -8.58
N LEU A 221 -0.94 36.13 -7.96
CA LEU A 221 -0.85 36.48 -6.54
C LEU A 221 -1.11 37.98 -6.39
N ARG A 222 -2.38 38.35 -6.19
CA ARG A 222 -2.76 39.69 -5.76
C ARG A 222 -2.26 39.90 -4.34
N TYR A 223 -1.17 40.65 -4.19
CA TYR A 223 -0.80 41.28 -2.92
C TYR A 223 -1.67 42.53 -2.68
#